data_AF-A0A950S4Y9-F1
#
_entry.id   AF-A0A950S4Y9-F1
#
_cell.length_a   1.000
_cell.length_b   1.000
_cell.length_c   1.000
_cell.angle_alpha   90.00
_cell.angle_beta   90.00
_cell.angle_gamma   90.00
#
_symmetry.space_group_name_H-M   'P 1'
#
loop_
_entity.id
_entity.type
_entity.pdbx_description
1 polymer ?
#
loop_
_entity_poly.entity_id
_entity_poly.type
_entity_poly.pdbx_seq_one_letter_code
_entity_poly.pdbx_strand_id
1 'polypeptide(L)'
;MLTFFTSAAFKYFLYPLFGAALGIFVKHATRNDQYAKFRKEDVAVGLDLLKTACLTLLVFATDKSAALVASNNSLATAIIANVANAQLVVLQRANTSLLRQVTDAWIIIVLMIIGLWSLSTLVRKLGWKNETEQHVMLGIAIPLSIGILSLVLVMAKATT
;
A
#
# COMPACT_ATOMS: atom_id res chain seq x y z
N MET A 1 -1.12 -18.70 16.42
CA MET A 1 -1.43 -18.57 14.97
C MET A 1 -2.22 -17.30 14.66
N LEU A 2 -3.36 -17.02 15.31
CA LEU A 2 -4.16 -15.80 15.07
C LEU A 2 -3.36 -14.49 15.19
N THR A 3 -2.46 -14.40 16.18
CA THR A 3 -1.58 -13.23 16.40
C THR A 3 -0.63 -12.92 15.25
N PHE A 4 -0.26 -13.93 14.45
CA PHE A 4 0.58 -13.73 13.27
C PHE A 4 -0.20 -13.02 12.15
N PHE A 5 -1.43 -13.47 11.88
CA PHE A 5 -2.28 -12.89 10.84
C PHE A 5 -2.74 -11.46 11.14
N THR A 6 -2.76 -11.07 12.43
CA THR A 6 -3.07 -9.69 12.85
C THR A 6 -1.83 -8.81 12.96
N SER A 7 -0.62 -9.35 12.75
CA SER A 7 0.61 -8.56 12.80
C SER A 7 0.70 -7.56 11.63
N ALA A 8 1.33 -6.40 11.86
CA ALA A 8 1.52 -5.39 10.83
C ALA A 8 2.34 -5.93 9.64
N ALA A 9 3.37 -6.73 9.92
CA ALA A 9 4.20 -7.36 8.88
C ALA A 9 3.39 -8.30 7.99
N PHE A 10 2.47 -9.08 8.56
CA PHE A 10 1.62 -9.93 7.74
C PHE A 10 0.62 -9.11 6.92
N LYS A 11 -0.15 -8.25 7.59
CA LYS A 11 -1.27 -7.51 7.00
C LYS A 11 -0.83 -6.52 5.92
N TYR A 12 0.25 -5.78 6.15
CA TYR A 12 0.64 -4.65 5.30
C TYR A 12 1.83 -4.94 4.38
N PHE A 13 2.47 -6.11 4.48
CA PHE A 13 3.60 -6.48 3.62
C PHE A 13 3.45 -7.86 2.97
N LEU A 14 3.35 -8.93 3.77
CA LEU A 14 3.27 -10.29 3.23
C LEU A 14 1.99 -10.53 2.43
N TYR A 15 0.83 -10.16 2.96
CA TYR A 15 -0.46 -10.35 2.28
C TYR A 15 -0.52 -9.62 0.92
N PRO A 16 -0.15 -8.33 0.84
CA PRO A 16 0.00 -7.63 -0.44
C PRO A 16 0.96 -8.31 -1.43
N LEU A 17 2.11 -8.79 -0.94
CA LEU A 17 3.10 -9.47 -1.78
C LEU A 17 2.54 -10.78 -2.36
N PHE A 18 1.84 -11.57 -1.55
CA PHE A 18 1.13 -12.76 -2.01
C PHE A 18 0.07 -12.41 -3.05
N GLY A 19 -0.67 -11.32 -2.86
CA GLY A 19 -1.64 -10.83 -3.85
C GLY A 19 -1.01 -10.52 -5.21
N ALA A 20 0.15 -9.86 -5.23
CA ALA A 20 0.88 -9.58 -6.46
C ALA A 20 1.44 -10.85 -7.11
N ALA A 21 1.99 -11.78 -6.32
CA ALA A 21 2.48 -13.08 -6.81
C ALA A 21 1.34 -13.94 -7.38
N LEU A 22 0.17 -13.95 -6.73
CA LEU A 22 -1.02 -14.60 -7.23
C LEU A 22 -1.46 -13.98 -8.58
N GLY A 23 -1.29 -12.67 -8.75
CA GLY A 23 -1.49 -12.00 -10.03
C GLY A 23 -0.64 -12.57 -11.17
N ILE A 24 0.63 -12.90 -10.91
CA ILE A 24 1.51 -13.58 -11.88
C ILE A 24 0.92 -14.94 -12.24
N PHE A 25 0.58 -15.73 -11.21
CA PHE A 25 0.04 -17.07 -11.37
C PHE A 25 -1.27 -17.07 -12.17
N VAL A 26 -2.19 -16.16 -11.87
CA VAL A 26 -3.46 -16.03 -12.60
C VAL A 26 -3.21 -15.64 -14.04
N LYS A 27 -2.37 -14.64 -14.33
CA LYS A 27 -2.02 -14.25 -15.71
C LYS A 27 -1.47 -15.43 -16.51
N HIS A 28 -0.59 -16.22 -15.90
CA HIS A 28 -0.04 -17.42 -16.51
C HIS A 28 -1.12 -18.48 -16.77
N ALA A 29 -1.95 -18.80 -15.77
CA ALA A 29 -2.96 -19.84 -15.84
C ALA A 29 -4.14 -19.51 -16.77
N THR A 30 -4.52 -18.23 -16.89
CA THR A 30 -5.66 -17.80 -17.74
C THR A 30 -5.27 -17.56 -19.20
N ARG A 31 -3.99 -17.70 -19.55
CA ARG A 31 -3.52 -17.43 -20.90
C ARG A 31 -3.99 -18.53 -21.84
N ASN A 32 -4.84 -18.18 -22.81
CA ASN A 32 -5.34 -19.11 -23.83
C ASN A 32 -4.28 -19.35 -24.93
N ASP A 33 -3.16 -19.95 -24.55
CA ASP A 33 -1.98 -20.06 -25.41
C ASP A 33 -1.31 -21.42 -25.12
N GLN A 34 -1.83 -22.48 -25.74
CA GLN A 34 -1.54 -23.90 -25.43
C GLN A 34 -0.05 -24.30 -25.53
N TYR A 35 0.80 -23.46 -26.10
CA TYR A 35 2.23 -23.73 -26.33
C TYR A 35 3.16 -22.61 -25.82
N ALA A 36 2.63 -21.58 -25.16
CA ALA A 36 3.46 -20.47 -24.68
C ALA A 36 4.09 -20.79 -23.32
N LYS A 37 5.42 -20.93 -23.31
CA LYS A 37 6.21 -20.98 -22.07
C LYS A 37 6.16 -19.64 -21.33
N PHE A 38 6.44 -19.68 -20.03
CA PHE A 38 6.61 -18.50 -19.16
C PHE A 38 7.49 -17.44 -19.83
N ARG A 39 6.99 -16.21 -19.97
CA ARG A 39 7.72 -15.11 -20.59
C ARG A 39 8.10 -14.05 -19.57
N LYS A 40 9.12 -13.25 -19.87
CA LYS A 40 9.58 -12.15 -18.99
C LYS A 40 8.49 -11.12 -18.71
N GLU A 41 7.55 -10.95 -19.63
CA GLU A 41 6.40 -10.04 -19.50
C GLU A 41 5.42 -10.50 -18.41
N ASP A 42 5.38 -11.80 -18.10
CA ASP A 42 4.53 -12.32 -17.02
C ASP A 42 5.01 -11.84 -15.64
N VAL A 43 6.29 -11.44 -15.53
CA VAL A 43 6.92 -10.87 -14.33
C VAL A 43 6.77 -9.34 -14.26
N ALA A 44 6.12 -8.71 -15.24
CA ALA A 44 5.86 -7.26 -15.26
C ALA A 44 4.73 -6.87 -14.26
N VAL A 45 4.96 -7.12 -12.97
CA VAL A 45 4.01 -6.87 -11.88
C VAL A 45 4.30 -5.62 -11.07
N GLY A 46 5.24 -4.79 -11.50
CA GLY A 46 5.56 -3.54 -10.80
C GLY A 46 4.37 -2.62 -10.59
N LEU A 47 3.53 -2.43 -11.62
CA LEU A 47 2.28 -1.67 -11.52
C LEU A 47 1.26 -2.36 -10.60
N ASP A 48 1.19 -3.69 -10.61
CA ASP A 48 0.31 -4.45 -9.73
C ASP A 48 0.74 -4.36 -8.26
N LEU A 49 2.05 -4.37 -7.99
CA LEU A 49 2.63 -4.14 -6.66
C LEU A 49 2.33 -2.73 -6.17
N LEU A 50 2.53 -1.71 -7.01
CA LEU A 50 2.23 -0.32 -6.68
C LEU A 50 0.73 -0.12 -6.36
N LYS A 51 -0.15 -0.70 -7.19
CA LYS A 51 -1.61 -0.70 -6.96
C LYS A 51 -1.96 -1.37 -5.64
N THR A 52 -1.40 -2.55 -5.38
CA THR A 52 -1.64 -3.31 -4.14
C THR A 52 -1.15 -2.53 -2.92
N ALA A 53 0.03 -1.91 -3.00
CA ALA A 53 0.56 -1.04 -1.95
C ALA A 53 -0.38 0.15 -1.67
N CYS A 54 -0.88 0.80 -2.72
CA CYS A 54 -1.83 1.91 -2.59
C CYS A 54 -3.13 1.48 -1.88
N LEU A 55 -3.71 0.33 -2.27
CA LEU A 55 -4.91 -0.20 -1.62
C LEU A 55 -4.65 -0.59 -0.16
N THR A 56 -3.47 -1.15 0.12
CA THR A 56 -3.05 -1.52 1.47
C THR A 56 -2.94 -0.29 2.37
N LEU A 57 -2.38 0.80 1.83
CA LEU A 57 -2.29 2.07 2.55
C LEU A 57 -3.67 2.70 2.78
N LEU A 58 -4.61 2.54 1.86
CA LEU A 58 -6.00 2.96 2.06
C LEU A 58 -6.66 2.21 3.23
N VAL A 59 -6.44 0.89 3.34
CA VAL A 59 -6.90 0.10 4.49
C VAL A 59 -6.26 0.63 5.78
N PHE A 60 -4.95 0.86 5.78
CA PHE A 60 -4.25 1.46 6.93
C PHE A 60 -4.84 2.83 7.33
N ALA A 61 -5.04 3.74 6.36
CA ALA A 61 -5.62 5.05 6.62
C ALA A 61 -7.04 4.96 7.21
N THR A 62 -7.83 3.98 6.75
CA THR A 62 -9.18 3.72 7.25
C THR A 62 -9.15 3.22 8.69
N ASP A 63 -8.29 2.24 8.99
CA ASP A 63 -8.11 1.71 10.35
C ASP A 63 -7.70 2.82 11.34
N LYS A 64 -6.74 3.67 10.94
CA LYS A 64 -6.27 4.79 11.76
C LYS A 64 -7.31 5.89 11.92
N SER A 65 -8.14 6.13 10.91
CA SER A 65 -9.25 7.07 10.99
C SER A 65 -10.31 6.59 12.00
N ALA A 66 -10.64 5.30 12.00
CA ALA A 66 -11.54 4.73 12.99
C ALA A 66 -10.97 4.85 14.42
N ALA A 67 -9.68 4.56 14.60
CA ALA A 67 -8.99 4.75 15.88
C ALA A 67 -8.98 6.21 16.34
N LEU A 68 -8.79 7.16 15.41
CA LEU A 68 -8.83 8.59 15.67
C LEU A 68 -10.21 9.04 16.17
N VAL A 69 -11.29 8.57 15.57
CA VAL A 69 -12.66 8.84 16.03
C VAL A 69 -12.88 8.32 17.45
N ALA A 70 -12.46 7.09 17.74
CA ALA A 70 -12.56 6.53 19.09
C ALA A 70 -11.74 7.34 20.13
N SER A 71 -10.54 7.77 19.75
CA SER A 71 -9.69 8.62 20.60
C SER A 71 -10.30 10.01 20.84
N ASN A 72 -10.93 10.60 19.82
CA ASN A 72 -11.64 11.87 19.93
C ASN A 72 -12.81 11.78 20.91
N ASN A 73 -13.61 10.71 20.82
CA ASN A 73 -14.73 10.49 21.74
C ASN A 73 -14.26 10.33 23.19
N SER A 74 -13.13 9.63 23.39
CA SER A 74 -12.53 9.46 24.71
C SER A 74 -12.03 10.79 25.28
N LEU A 75 -11.39 11.62 24.46
CA LEU A 75 -10.96 12.96 24.85
C LEU A 75 -12.15 13.87 25.20
N ALA A 76 -13.20 13.88 24.38
CA ALA A 76 -14.41 14.66 24.63
C ALA A 76 -15.07 14.26 25.96
N THR A 77 -15.16 12.95 26.23
CA THR A 77 -15.71 12.42 27.48
C THR A 77 -14.86 12.85 28.69
N ALA A 78 -13.54 12.79 28.58
CA ALA A 78 -12.63 13.22 29.66
C ALA A 78 -12.72 14.73 29.95
N ILE A 79 -12.94 15.55 28.92
CA ILE A 79 -13.17 17.00 29.07
C ILE A 79 -14.48 17.23 29.84
N ILE A 80 -15.57 16.57 29.44
CA ILE A 80 -16.88 16.69 30.10
C ILE A 80 -16.80 16.23 31.55
N ALA A 81 -16.07 15.16 31.83
CA ALA A 81 -15.88 14.61 33.17
C ALA A 81 -14.90 15.42 34.04
N ASN A 82 -14.36 16.55 33.55
CA ASN A 82 -13.39 17.40 34.25
C ASN A 82 -12.21 16.61 34.82
N VAL A 83 -11.71 15.65 34.05
CA VAL A 83 -10.58 14.82 34.42
C VAL A 83 -9.31 15.68 34.59
N ALA A 84 -8.40 15.26 35.48
CA ALA A 84 -7.16 15.98 35.74
C ALA A 84 -6.37 16.35 34.46
N ASN A 85 -5.85 17.58 34.41
CA ASN A 85 -5.11 18.13 33.27
C ASN A 85 -3.99 17.21 32.74
N ALA A 86 -3.31 16.49 33.62
CA ALA A 86 -2.26 15.54 33.23
C ALA A 86 -2.78 14.42 32.30
N GLN A 87 -3.98 13.89 32.57
CA GLN A 87 -4.59 12.84 31.75
C GLN A 87 -5.13 13.41 30.42
N LEU A 88 -5.67 14.63 30.42
CA LEU A 88 -6.09 15.32 29.20
C LEU A 88 -4.92 15.53 28.22
N VAL A 89 -3.74 15.92 28.72
CA VAL A 89 -2.54 16.09 27.89
C VAL A 89 -2.11 14.77 27.25
N VAL A 90 -2.19 13.65 27.97
CA VAL A 90 -1.86 12.32 27.43
C VAL A 90 -2.82 11.95 26.29
N LEU A 91 -4.13 12.12 26.50
CA LEU A 91 -5.13 11.85 25.47
C LEU A 91 -4.96 12.75 24.24
N GLN A 92 -4.65 14.04 24.44
CA GLN A 92 -4.40 14.98 23.36
C GLN A 92 -3.16 14.60 22.53
N ARG A 93 -2.09 14.11 23.18
CA ARG A 93 -0.88 13.62 22.48
C ARG A 93 -1.18 12.36 21.65
N ALA A 94 -1.93 11.41 22.20
CA ALA A 94 -2.34 10.21 21.45
C ALA A 94 -3.19 10.58 20.22
N ASN A 95 -4.12 11.52 20.40
CA ASN A 95 -5.01 11.99 19.35
C ASN A 95 -4.26 12.72 18.22
N THR A 96 -3.35 13.64 18.58
CA THR A 96 -2.50 14.34 17.59
C THR A 96 -1.55 13.40 16.86
N SER A 97 -1.06 12.34 17.50
CA SER A 97 -0.27 11.29 16.83
C SER A 97 -1.11 10.54 15.78
N LEU A 98 -2.33 10.13 16.13
CA LEU A 98 -3.23 9.44 15.18
C LEU A 98 -3.61 10.35 14.01
N LEU A 99 -3.88 11.63 14.28
CA LEU A 99 -4.18 12.61 13.23
C LEU A 99 -3.04 12.70 12.22
N ARG A 100 -1.79 12.80 12.68
CA ARG A 100 -0.61 12.81 11.80
C ARG A 100 -0.51 11.53 10.96
N GLN A 101 -0.73 10.36 11.56
CA GLN A 101 -0.70 9.09 10.83
C GLN A 101 -1.75 9.04 9.71
N VAL A 102 -2.96 9.54 9.98
CA VAL A 102 -4.03 9.62 8.98
C VAL A 102 -3.68 10.61 7.87
N THR A 103 -3.24 11.81 8.22
CA THR A 103 -2.87 12.85 7.24
C THR A 103 -1.72 12.39 6.35
N ASP A 104 -0.66 11.84 6.92
CA ASP A 104 0.48 11.29 6.18
C ASP A 104 0.04 10.21 5.19
N ALA A 105 -0.80 9.27 5.64
CA ALA A 105 -1.29 8.18 4.79
C ALA A 105 -2.07 8.72 3.58
N TRP A 106 -2.96 9.69 3.78
CA TRP A 106 -3.71 10.31 2.67
C TRP A 106 -2.83 11.05 1.69
N ILE A 107 -1.83 11.81 2.17
CA ILE A 107 -0.87 12.49 1.30
C ILE A 107 -0.12 11.47 0.44
N ILE A 108 0.36 10.39 1.05
CA ILE A 108 1.08 9.33 0.34
C ILE A 108 0.18 8.62 -0.66
N ILE A 109 -1.09 8.33 -0.32
CA ILE A 109 -2.06 7.73 -1.27
C ILE A 109 -2.19 8.60 -2.52
N VAL A 110 -2.37 9.92 -2.35
CA VAL A 110 -2.47 10.85 -3.49
C VAL A 110 -1.20 10.79 -4.34
N LEU A 111 -0.02 10.82 -3.72
CA LEU A 111 1.26 10.69 -4.42
C LEU A 111 1.40 9.34 -5.14
N MET A 112 0.92 8.24 -4.56
CA MET A 112 0.94 6.92 -5.18
C MET A 112 -0.01 6.82 -6.38
N ILE A 113 -1.18 7.46 -6.32
CA ILE A 113 -2.11 7.54 -7.46
C ILE A 113 -1.46 8.31 -8.62
N ILE A 114 -0.86 9.47 -8.33
CA ILE A 114 -0.10 10.24 -9.32
C ILE A 114 1.04 9.37 -9.88
N GLY A 115 1.80 8.71 -9.01
CA GLY A 115 2.89 7.82 -9.38
C GLY A 115 2.44 6.66 -10.27
N LEU A 116 1.30 6.03 -9.96
CA LEU A 116 0.73 4.94 -10.75
C LEU A 116 0.31 5.43 -12.14
N TRP A 117 -0.31 6.61 -12.22
CA TRP A 117 -0.67 7.22 -13.49
C TRP A 117 0.56 7.60 -14.32
N SER A 118 1.57 8.23 -13.70
CA SER A 118 2.81 8.61 -14.38
C SER A 118 3.59 7.38 -14.86
N LEU A 119 3.72 6.35 -14.01
CA LEU A 119 4.44 5.13 -14.34
C LEU A 119 3.72 4.30 -15.41
N SER A 120 2.38 4.18 -15.34
CA SER A 120 1.61 3.52 -16.39
C SER A 120 1.71 4.25 -17.72
N THR A 121 1.70 5.60 -17.71
CA THR A 121 1.90 6.41 -18.91
C THR A 121 3.30 6.23 -19.49
N LEU A 122 4.34 6.17 -18.64
CA LEU A 122 5.71 5.91 -19.04
C LEU A 122 5.86 4.53 -19.68
N VAL A 123 5.36 3.48 -19.01
CA VAL A 123 5.38 2.11 -19.55
C VAL A 123 4.62 2.03 -20.87
N ARG A 124 3.47 2.70 -20.98
CA ARG A 124 2.68 2.72 -22.22
C ARG A 124 3.44 3.37 -23.39
N LYS A 125 4.13 4.49 -23.14
CA LYS A 125 4.81 5.26 -24.19
C LYS A 125 6.19 4.73 -24.55
N LEU A 126 6.95 4.23 -23.56
CA LEU A 126 8.38 3.94 -23.69
C LEU A 126 8.76 2.52 -23.22
N GLY A 127 7.86 1.81 -22.55
CA GLY A 127 8.11 0.47 -22.01
C GLY A 127 8.04 -0.65 -23.04
N TRP A 128 7.55 -0.37 -24.26
CA TRP A 128 7.35 -1.35 -25.32
C TRP A 128 8.32 -1.11 -26.47
N LYS A 129 8.99 -2.18 -26.92
CA LYS A 129 9.79 -2.17 -28.16
C LYS A 129 8.91 -2.36 -29.39
N ASN A 130 7.92 -3.25 -29.26
CA ASN A 130 7.01 -3.69 -30.31
C ASN A 130 5.65 -3.99 -29.65
N GLU A 131 4.65 -4.41 -30.44
CA GLU A 131 3.32 -4.79 -29.92
C GLU A 131 3.33 -5.94 -28.90
N THR A 132 4.40 -6.76 -28.90
CA THR A 132 4.46 -7.99 -28.10
C THR A 132 5.67 -8.09 -27.16
N GLU A 133 6.65 -7.19 -27.26
CA GLU A 133 7.88 -7.24 -26.46
C GLU A 133 8.10 -5.94 -25.66
N GLN A 134 8.34 -6.10 -24.36
CA GLN A 134 8.69 -4.98 -23.48
C GLN A 134 10.20 -4.77 -23.36
N HIS A 135 10.60 -3.51 -23.18
CA HIS A 135 11.91 -3.15 -22.68
C HIS A 135 12.07 -3.63 -21.25
N VAL A 136 13.12 -4.41 -20.96
CA VAL A 136 13.37 -4.94 -19.62
C VAL A 136 13.52 -3.82 -18.59
N MET A 137 14.24 -2.74 -18.91
CA MET A 137 14.41 -1.63 -17.98
C MET A 137 13.13 -0.83 -17.75
N LEU A 138 12.55 -0.27 -18.82
CA LEU A 138 11.43 0.68 -18.73
C LEU A 138 10.06 0.01 -18.52
N GLY A 139 9.87 -1.20 -19.03
CA GLY A 139 8.61 -1.94 -18.91
C GLY A 139 8.54 -2.83 -17.66
N ILE A 140 9.68 -3.29 -17.14
CA ILE A 140 9.72 -4.30 -16.07
C ILE A 140 10.49 -3.80 -14.85
N ALA A 141 11.80 -3.55 -14.96
CA ALA A 141 12.68 -3.33 -13.81
C ALA A 141 12.36 -2.03 -13.04
N ILE A 142 12.13 -0.92 -13.74
CA ILE A 142 11.77 0.36 -13.11
C ILE A 142 10.41 0.25 -12.39
N PRO A 143 9.32 -0.20 -13.06
CA PRO A 143 8.05 -0.40 -12.37
C PRO A 143 8.15 -1.36 -11.18
N LEU A 144 8.92 -2.45 -11.33
CA LEU A 144 9.11 -3.44 -10.26
C LEU A 144 9.79 -2.82 -9.04
N SER A 145 10.86 -2.06 -9.27
CA SER A 145 11.59 -1.37 -8.19
C SER A 145 10.70 -0.38 -7.46
N ILE A 146 9.91 0.41 -8.20
CA ILE A 146 8.95 1.36 -7.61
C ILE A 146 7.86 0.62 -6.83
N GLY A 147 7.33 -0.48 -7.36
CA GLY A 147 6.33 -1.31 -6.68
C GLY A 147 6.84 -1.89 -5.36
N ILE A 148 8.07 -2.43 -5.35
CA ILE A 148 8.71 -2.95 -4.14
C ILE A 148 8.95 -1.83 -3.11
N LEU A 149 9.53 -0.71 -3.54
CA LEU A 149 9.77 0.45 -2.67
C LEU A 149 8.46 0.96 -2.05
N SER A 150 7.37 0.94 -2.82
CA SER A 150 6.05 1.33 -2.33
C SER A 150 5.52 0.41 -1.24
N LEU A 151 5.67 -0.91 -1.37
CA LEU A 151 5.31 -1.85 -0.31
C LEU A 151 6.16 -1.66 0.94
N VAL A 152 7.47 -1.44 0.77
CA VAL A 152 8.38 -1.17 1.91
C VAL A 152 7.97 0.12 2.63
N LEU A 153 7.60 1.16 1.88
CA LEU A 153 7.12 2.42 2.45
C LEU A 153 5.82 2.23 3.26
N VAL A 154 4.87 1.45 2.73
CA VAL A 154 3.62 1.13 3.44
C VAL A 154 3.90 0.33 4.72
N MET A 155 4.78 -0.66 4.65
CA MET A 155 5.21 -1.43 5.83
C MET A 155 5.85 -0.52 6.88
N ALA A 156 6.78 0.34 6.47
CA ALA A 156 7.45 1.26 7.37
C ALA A 156 6.45 2.15 8.12
N LYS A 157 5.49 2.74 7.39
CA LYS A 157 4.40 3.55 7.98
C LYS A 157 3.48 2.75 8.89
N ALA A 158 3.26 1.48 8.61
CA ALA A 158 2.43 0.62 9.46
C ALA A 158 3.12 0.21 10.77
N THR A 159 4.47 0.23 10.80
CA THR A 159 5.27 -0.18 11.96
C THR A 159 5.73 0.98 12.86
N THR A 160 5.60 2.22 12.41
CA THR A 160 5.91 3.45 13.18
C THR A 160 4.66 4.06 13.80
#